data_AF-A0A431KC15-F1
#
_entry.id   AF-A0A431KC15-F1
#
_cell.length_a   1.000
_cell.length_b   1.000
_cell.length_c   1.000
_cell.angle_alpha   90.00
_cell.angle_beta   90.00
_cell.angle_gamma   90.00
#
_symmetry.space_group_name_H-M   'P 1'
#
loop_
_entity.id
_entity.type
_entity.pdbx_description
1 polymer ?
#
loop_
_entity_poly.entity_id
_entity_poly.type
_entity_poly.pdbx_seq_one_letter_code
_entity_poly.pdbx_strand_id
1 'polypeptide(L)'
;MMMRAWLSPMAAIQQRWSAWWAARLPRRDQLTLNQRNLYILPTKAGWSFAVVFLVLLLASINEQINLGYALSFLLGGASMAALYQTHGNLHGVNLRLLSLRSVHAGQVLRIGITLSNKHKQLGRFGLQITAGPKAPEGTTEGPGTPQHVELDPGSDCTVEVDVATHQRGWLTLPRITIDTRFPLGLFRAWAYWLPQTEVLIWPALEANAPALPYEHRVVAAEHASRTTSVSSEMPEGLRDYRRGDPLRWIAWKKSSQALASGTGLVSREPAQGHSPDLWLDFEHSPGMSSLDAETRLSRLASWLIQAELQASAQGPIYGLRLPGASVACSAGPHHLRHCLDTLATWSAPGSASQHHSALA
;
A
#
# COMPACT_ATOMS: atom_id res chain seq x y z
N MET A 1 -22.65 -13.86 28.67
CA MET A 1 -21.54 -14.79 28.91
C MET A 1 -20.24 -14.06 28.58
N MET A 2 -19.68 -13.35 29.57
CA MET A 2 -18.51 -12.47 29.40
C MET A 2 -17.23 -13.30 29.55
N MET A 3 -16.55 -13.57 28.43
CA MET A 3 -15.17 -14.07 28.47
C MET A 3 -14.24 -12.88 28.72
N ARG A 4 -13.76 -12.76 29.96
CA ARG A 4 -12.66 -11.87 30.35
C ARG A 4 -11.42 -12.23 29.53
N ALA A 5 -11.03 -11.33 28.63
CA ALA A 5 -9.75 -11.39 27.94
C ALA A 5 -8.63 -11.26 28.97
N TRP A 6 -7.99 -12.39 29.30
CA TRP A 6 -6.69 -12.41 29.95
C TRP A 6 -5.68 -11.85 28.95
N LEU A 7 -5.54 -10.52 28.90
CA LEU A 7 -4.42 -9.86 28.24
C LEU A 7 -3.15 -10.33 28.96
N SER A 8 -2.44 -11.24 28.33
CA SER A 8 -1.24 -11.85 28.87
C SER A 8 -0.21 -10.76 29.16
N PRO A 9 0.37 -10.68 30.38
CA PRO A 9 1.40 -9.69 30.72
C PRO A 9 2.62 -9.78 29.78
N MET A 10 2.82 -10.96 29.18
CA MET A 10 3.82 -11.21 28.14
C MET A 10 3.58 -10.40 26.85
N ALA A 11 2.34 -10.18 26.42
CA ALA A 11 2.03 -9.39 25.23
C ALA A 11 2.39 -7.90 25.42
N ALA A 12 2.10 -7.35 26.61
CA ALA A 12 2.47 -5.98 26.96
C ALA A 12 4.00 -5.80 27.04
N ILE A 13 4.73 -6.79 27.58
CA ILE A 13 6.19 -6.78 27.61
C ILE A 13 6.78 -6.88 26.19
N GLN A 14 6.22 -7.73 25.34
CA GLN A 14 6.63 -7.86 23.93
C GLN A 14 6.40 -6.57 23.15
N GLN A 15 5.26 -5.88 23.38
CA GLN A 15 4.98 -4.58 22.77
C GLN A 15 5.98 -3.51 23.24
N ARG A 16 6.26 -3.43 24.55
CA ARG A 16 7.26 -2.47 25.08
C ARG A 16 8.68 -2.77 24.58
N TRP A 17 9.05 -4.04 24.47
CA TRP A 17 10.31 -4.46 23.85
C TRP A 17 10.37 -4.08 22.37
N SER A 18 9.29 -4.28 21.61
CA SER A 18 9.25 -3.87 20.20
C SER A 18 9.35 -2.36 20.03
N ALA A 19 8.70 -1.58 20.90
CA ALA A 19 8.77 -0.11 20.90
C ALA A 19 10.17 0.38 21.29
N TRP A 20 10.81 -0.24 22.28
CA TRP A 20 12.17 0.07 22.71
C TRP A 20 13.20 -0.19 21.60
N TRP A 21 13.09 -1.33 20.90
CA TRP A 21 13.94 -1.60 19.74
C TRP A 21 13.65 -0.62 18.60
N ALA A 22 12.38 -0.31 18.32
CA ALA A 22 12.01 0.63 17.27
C ALA A 22 12.56 2.05 17.50
N ALA A 23 12.74 2.46 18.76
CA ALA A 23 13.35 3.73 19.12
C ALA A 23 14.89 3.75 19.00
N ARG A 24 15.55 2.59 19.02
CA ARG A 24 17.03 2.50 19.03
C ARG A 24 17.65 2.09 17.70
N LEU A 25 16.92 1.43 16.81
CA LEU A 25 17.47 1.06 15.49
C LEU A 25 17.41 2.24 14.52
N PRO A 26 18.51 2.51 13.78
CA PRO A 26 18.47 3.48 12.69
C PRO A 26 17.56 2.97 11.57
N ARG A 27 16.63 3.81 11.11
CA ARG A 27 15.81 3.52 9.93
C ARG A 27 16.64 3.64 8.67
N ARG A 28 16.63 2.60 7.83
CA ARG A 28 17.36 2.55 6.55
C ARG A 28 16.61 1.65 5.58
N ASP A 29 16.57 2.01 4.30
CA ASP A 29 15.92 1.20 3.26
C ASP A 29 16.79 0.06 2.73
N GLN A 30 18.03 -0.01 3.21
CA GLN A 30 18.96 -1.09 2.94
C GLN A 30 19.65 -1.53 4.23
N LEU A 31 19.74 -2.84 4.44
CA LEU A 31 20.42 -3.43 5.59
C LEU A 31 21.28 -4.60 5.15
N THR A 32 22.59 -4.48 5.36
CA THR A 32 23.49 -5.64 5.29
C THR A 32 23.58 -6.29 6.66
N LEU A 33 23.28 -7.58 6.74
CA LEU A 33 23.36 -8.36 7.96
C LEU A 33 24.83 -8.64 8.32
N ASN A 34 25.31 -7.96 9.34
CA ASN A 34 26.64 -8.16 9.92
C ASN A 34 26.52 -8.70 11.34
N GLN A 35 27.64 -9.13 11.94
CA GLN A 35 27.71 -9.67 13.31
C GLN A 35 27.07 -8.78 14.38
N ARG A 36 27.08 -7.45 14.20
CA ARG A 36 26.53 -6.49 15.18
C ARG A 36 25.00 -6.46 15.26
N ASN A 37 24.32 -6.90 14.19
CA ASN A 37 22.87 -6.82 14.05
C ASN A 37 22.20 -8.20 14.09
N LEU A 38 23.01 -9.25 14.29
CA LEU A 38 22.59 -10.63 14.28
C LEU A 38 22.54 -11.15 15.71
N TYR A 39 21.39 -11.67 16.11
CA TYR A 39 21.17 -12.26 17.42
C TYR A 39 20.94 -13.75 17.26
N ILE A 40 21.51 -14.57 18.15
CA ILE A 40 21.34 -16.03 18.14
C ILE A 40 20.96 -16.52 19.52
N LEU A 41 19.86 -17.28 19.61
CA LEU A 41 19.44 -17.92 20.85
C LEU A 41 19.03 -19.38 20.61
N PRO A 42 19.19 -20.27 21.62
CA PRO A 42 18.68 -21.63 21.54
C PRO A 42 17.15 -21.65 21.41
N THR A 43 16.63 -22.54 20.58
CA THR A 43 15.18 -22.78 20.48
C THR A 43 14.71 -23.67 21.63
N LYS A 44 13.39 -23.90 21.73
CA LYS A 44 12.84 -24.91 22.67
C LYS A 44 13.48 -26.29 22.45
N ALA A 45 13.67 -26.67 21.18
CA ALA A 45 14.35 -27.92 20.81
C ALA A 45 15.85 -27.90 21.17
N GLY A 46 16.51 -26.75 21.01
CA GLY A 46 17.90 -26.55 21.47
C GLY A 46 18.06 -26.75 22.98
N TRP A 47 17.13 -26.22 23.77
CA TRP A 47 17.13 -26.43 25.23
C TRP A 47 16.87 -27.88 25.63
N SER A 48 15.90 -28.56 25.00
CA SER A 48 15.68 -30.00 25.27
C SER A 48 16.90 -30.84 24.87
N PHE A 49 17.53 -30.52 23.75
CA PHE A 49 18.78 -31.16 23.32
C PHE A 49 19.89 -30.94 24.35
N ALA A 50 20.06 -29.72 24.86
CA ALA A 50 21.07 -29.40 25.86
C ALA A 50 20.87 -30.19 27.16
N VAL A 51 19.61 -30.37 27.60
CA VAL A 51 19.29 -31.19 28.78
C VAL A 51 19.65 -32.66 28.54
N VAL A 52 19.22 -33.24 27.42
CA VAL A 52 19.53 -34.64 27.08
C VAL A 52 21.04 -34.86 26.94
N PHE A 53 21.73 -33.95 26.26
CA PHE A 53 23.19 -33.96 26.12
C PHE A 53 23.87 -33.93 27.49
N LEU A 54 23.43 -33.07 28.41
CA LEU A 54 24.02 -32.95 29.75
C LEU A 54 23.77 -34.20 30.59
N VAL A 55 22.56 -34.77 30.55
CA VAL A 55 22.25 -36.04 31.24
C VAL A 55 23.11 -37.18 30.70
N LEU A 56 23.23 -37.31 29.37
CA LEU A 56 24.07 -38.31 28.74
C LEU A 56 25.55 -38.16 29.14
N LEU A 57 26.04 -36.92 29.16
CA LEU A 57 27.42 -36.63 29.55
C LEU A 57 27.66 -37.01 31.01
N LEU A 58 26.76 -36.62 31.92
CA LEU A 58 26.86 -36.98 33.34
C LEU A 58 26.80 -38.50 33.57
N ALA A 59 25.89 -39.20 32.87
CA ALA A 59 25.81 -40.66 32.95
C ALA A 59 27.09 -41.33 32.45
N SER A 60 27.67 -40.82 31.36
CA SER A 60 28.94 -41.31 30.82
C SER A 60 30.10 -41.08 31.78
N ILE A 61 30.11 -39.92 32.47
CA ILE A 61 31.08 -39.61 33.52
C ILE A 61 30.93 -40.55 34.71
N ASN A 62 29.70 -40.77 35.17
CA ASN A 62 29.41 -41.60 36.34
C ASN A 62 29.80 -43.06 36.11
N GLU A 63 29.39 -43.63 34.98
CA GLU A 63 29.62 -45.05 34.65
C GLU A 63 30.98 -45.30 33.97
N GLN A 64 31.76 -44.24 33.70
CA GLN A 64 33.04 -44.30 32.99
C GLN A 64 32.95 -45.04 31.62
N ILE A 65 31.81 -44.94 30.94
CA ILE A 65 31.58 -45.64 29.68
C ILE A 65 32.21 -44.86 28.51
N ASN A 66 33.30 -45.40 27.95
CA ASN A 66 34.02 -44.81 26.81
C ASN A 66 33.13 -44.49 25.61
N LEU A 67 32.15 -45.35 25.31
CA LEU A 67 31.21 -45.12 24.20
C LEU A 67 30.28 -43.92 24.46
N GLY A 68 29.92 -43.67 25.72
CA GLY A 68 29.09 -42.54 26.11
C GLY A 68 29.81 -41.20 25.93
N TYR A 69 31.12 -41.16 26.23
CA TYR A 69 31.96 -40.01 25.90
C TYR A 69 32.03 -39.77 24.39
N ALA A 70 32.24 -40.81 23.59
CA ALA A 70 32.31 -40.68 22.13
C ALA A 70 31.02 -40.08 21.56
N LEU A 71 29.84 -40.56 21.99
CA LEU A 71 28.55 -40.03 21.57
C LEU A 71 28.34 -38.59 22.05
N SER A 72 28.70 -38.28 23.30
CA SER A 72 28.58 -36.93 23.85
C SER A 72 29.43 -35.95 23.06
N PHE A 73 30.71 -36.25 22.80
CA PHE A 73 31.58 -35.38 22.01
C PHE A 73 31.10 -35.21 20.56
N LEU A 74 30.52 -36.26 19.95
CA LEU A 74 29.91 -36.17 18.63
C LEU A 74 28.72 -35.20 18.64
N LEU A 75 27.80 -35.34 19.60
CA LEU A 75 26.64 -34.46 19.76
C LEU A 75 27.05 -33.01 20.06
N GLY A 76 28.03 -32.83 20.94
CA GLY A 76 28.61 -31.53 21.25
C GLY A 76 29.22 -30.87 20.01
N GLY A 77 30.04 -31.61 19.26
CA GLY A 77 30.63 -31.15 18.01
C GLY A 77 29.59 -30.79 16.96
N ALA A 78 28.56 -31.62 16.77
CA ALA A 78 27.45 -31.35 15.86
C ALA A 78 26.67 -30.10 16.26
N SER A 79 26.43 -29.90 17.56
CA SER A 79 25.75 -28.71 18.08
C SER A 79 26.57 -27.43 17.86
N MET A 80 27.89 -27.49 18.05
CA MET A 80 28.79 -26.37 17.80
C MET A 80 28.87 -26.03 16.30
N ALA A 81 28.94 -27.05 15.45
CA ALA A 81 28.88 -26.88 14.00
C ALA A 81 27.54 -26.25 13.56
N ALA A 82 26.42 -26.71 14.14
CA ALA A 82 25.11 -26.13 13.88
C ALA A 82 25.03 -24.66 14.32
N LEU A 83 25.57 -24.29 15.49
CA LEU A 83 25.63 -22.91 15.96
C LEU A 83 26.36 -22.01 14.95
N TYR A 84 27.55 -22.44 14.50
CA TYR A 84 28.35 -21.72 13.52
C TYR A 84 27.61 -21.59 12.18
N GLN A 85 26.98 -22.68 11.70
CA GLN A 85 26.25 -22.67 10.45
C GLN A 85 25.00 -21.78 10.52
N THR A 86 24.24 -21.81 11.62
CA THR A 86 23.05 -20.96 11.81
C THR A 86 23.41 -19.49 11.81
N HIS A 87 24.47 -19.09 12.51
CA HIS A 87 24.97 -17.71 12.48
C HIS A 87 25.49 -17.33 11.07
N GLY A 88 26.27 -18.22 10.47
CA GLY A 88 26.82 -18.04 9.13
C GLY A 88 25.74 -17.91 8.04
N ASN A 89 24.57 -18.52 8.23
CA ASN A 89 23.48 -18.56 7.26
C ASN A 89 22.83 -17.19 7.00
N LEU A 90 22.75 -16.32 8.02
CA LEU A 90 22.24 -14.95 7.87
C LEU A 90 23.35 -13.94 7.59
N HIS A 91 24.59 -14.25 7.95
CA HIS A 91 25.70 -13.32 7.81
C HIS A 91 25.94 -12.94 6.33
N GLY A 92 26.03 -11.64 6.05
CA GLY A 92 26.32 -11.10 4.73
C GLY A 92 25.12 -11.02 3.76
N VAL A 93 23.92 -11.42 4.19
CA VAL A 93 22.69 -11.19 3.41
C VAL A 93 22.39 -9.70 3.38
N ASN A 94 22.14 -9.16 2.20
CA ASN A 94 21.70 -7.77 2.03
C ASN A 94 20.19 -7.75 1.77
N LEU A 95 19.49 -6.90 2.52
CA LEU A 95 18.07 -6.65 2.38
C LEU A 95 17.87 -5.26 1.77
N ARG A 96 17.08 -5.18 0.71
CA ARG A 96 16.70 -3.93 0.07
C ARG A 96 15.20 -3.86 -0.12
N LEU A 97 14.62 -2.71 0.23
CA LEU A 97 13.21 -2.44 -0.02
C LEU A 97 13.00 -2.05 -1.49
N LEU A 98 11.97 -2.63 -2.12
CA LEU A 98 11.50 -2.23 -3.44
C LEU A 98 10.56 -1.02 -3.35
N SER A 99 10.33 -0.38 -4.51
CA SER A 99 9.41 0.75 -4.61
C SER A 99 8.00 0.34 -4.19
N LEU A 100 7.41 1.14 -3.31
CA LEU A 100 6.09 0.90 -2.74
C LEU A 100 5.02 1.61 -3.57
N ARG A 101 3.85 0.98 -3.65
CA ARG A 101 2.66 1.58 -4.23
C ARG A 101 1.65 1.87 -3.12
N SER A 102 1.02 3.04 -3.19
CA SER A 102 -0.08 3.41 -2.31
C SER A 102 -1.26 2.46 -2.48
N VAL A 103 -1.92 2.16 -1.37
CA VAL A 103 -3.13 1.33 -1.30
C VAL A 103 -4.20 2.07 -0.52
N HIS A 104 -5.45 1.65 -0.64
CA HIS A 104 -6.54 2.20 0.15
C HIS A 104 -6.57 1.60 1.56
N ALA A 105 -6.98 2.39 2.54
CA ALA A 105 -7.19 1.89 3.90
C ALA A 105 -8.18 0.71 3.90
N GLY A 106 -7.88 -0.31 4.70
CA GLY A 106 -8.59 -1.59 4.70
C GLY A 106 -8.02 -2.62 3.72
N GLN A 107 -7.14 -2.23 2.79
CA GLN A 107 -6.43 -3.16 1.92
C GLN A 107 -5.10 -3.60 2.53
N VAL A 108 -4.55 -4.69 2.02
CA VAL A 108 -3.23 -5.20 2.41
C VAL A 108 -2.16 -4.57 1.53
N LEU A 109 -1.19 -3.91 2.16
CA LEU A 109 0.00 -3.39 1.49
C LEU A 109 1.01 -4.52 1.33
N ARG A 110 1.31 -4.91 0.10
CA ARG A 110 2.36 -5.87 -0.23
C ARG A 110 3.69 -5.14 -0.39
N ILE A 111 4.64 -5.42 0.50
CA ILE A 111 5.98 -4.85 0.42
C ILE A 111 6.93 -5.85 -0.23
N GLY A 112 7.56 -5.44 -1.34
CA GLY A 112 8.58 -6.23 -2.01
C GLY A 112 9.94 -6.02 -1.36
N ILE A 113 10.61 -7.10 -0.97
CA ILE A 113 11.94 -7.08 -0.35
C ILE A 113 12.86 -7.94 -1.21
N THR A 114 13.93 -7.34 -1.72
CA THR A 114 15.00 -8.08 -2.41
C THR A 114 16.05 -8.48 -1.40
N LEU A 115 16.33 -9.77 -1.36
CA LEU A 115 17.44 -10.38 -0.64
C LEU A 115 18.56 -10.65 -1.63
N SER A 116 19.78 -10.26 -1.30
CA SER A 116 20.96 -10.52 -2.10
C SER A 116 21.99 -11.31 -1.30
N ASN A 117 22.41 -12.45 -1.85
CA ASN A 117 23.49 -13.25 -1.32
C ASN A 117 24.75 -13.08 -2.16
N LYS A 118 25.71 -12.28 -1.68
CA LYS A 118 26.99 -12.08 -2.38
C LYS A 118 27.94 -13.28 -2.29
N HIS A 119 27.63 -14.29 -1.47
CA HIS A 119 28.51 -15.43 -1.25
C HIS A 119 28.37 -16.46 -2.38
N LYS A 120 29.43 -16.64 -3.19
CA LYS A 120 29.40 -17.45 -4.42
C LYS A 120 29.33 -18.97 -4.23
N GLN A 121 29.62 -19.48 -3.03
CA GLN A 121 29.70 -20.93 -2.78
C GLN A 121 28.67 -21.46 -1.77
N LEU A 122 28.05 -20.57 -0.97
CA LEU A 122 27.16 -20.97 0.12
C LEU A 122 25.80 -20.32 -0.11
N GLY A 123 24.78 -21.16 -0.23
CA GLY A 123 23.39 -20.73 -0.21
C GLY A 123 22.95 -20.37 1.22
N ARG A 124 21.88 -19.60 1.32
CA ARG A 124 21.22 -19.25 2.58
C ARG A 124 19.85 -19.89 2.60
N PHE A 125 19.65 -20.87 3.48
CA PHE A 125 18.46 -21.72 3.47
C PHE A 125 17.58 -21.52 4.69
N GLY A 126 16.30 -21.86 4.57
CA GLY A 126 15.34 -21.76 5.68
C GLY A 126 15.28 -20.35 6.28
N LEU A 127 15.26 -19.32 5.41
CA LEU A 127 15.05 -17.94 5.83
C LEU A 127 13.55 -17.69 5.94
N GLN A 128 13.15 -17.03 7.02
CA GLN A 128 11.79 -16.59 7.27
C GLN A 128 11.77 -15.08 7.43
N ILE A 129 10.84 -14.42 6.75
CA ILE A 129 10.70 -12.96 6.80
C ILE A 129 9.28 -12.63 7.26
N THR A 130 9.15 -11.70 8.19
CA THR A 130 7.87 -11.27 8.75
C THR A 130 7.86 -9.77 8.93
N ALA A 131 6.80 -9.11 8.49
CA ALA A 131 6.59 -7.68 8.72
C ALA A 131 5.60 -7.46 9.87
N GLY A 132 6.00 -6.68 10.86
CA GLY A 132 5.15 -6.36 12.01
C GLY A 132 4.98 -7.52 13.01
N PRO A 133 3.89 -7.53 13.80
CA PRO A 133 3.62 -8.60 14.74
C PRO A 133 3.34 -9.91 14.00
N LYS A 134 3.91 -11.00 14.48
CA LYS A 134 3.70 -12.33 13.90
C LYS A 134 2.23 -12.72 14.07
N ALA A 135 1.62 -13.18 12.98
CA ALA A 135 0.26 -13.71 12.99
C ALA A 135 0.17 -14.98 13.87
N PRO A 136 -1.03 -15.34 14.35
CA PRO A 136 -1.24 -16.55 15.14
C PRO A 136 -0.69 -17.81 14.46
N GLU A 137 -0.26 -18.81 15.24
CA GLU A 137 0.20 -20.08 14.65
C GLU A 137 -0.94 -20.71 13.84
N GLY A 138 -0.65 -21.09 12.59
CA GLY A 138 -1.62 -21.69 11.67
C GLY A 138 -2.18 -20.74 10.59
N THR A 139 -1.97 -19.43 10.67
CA THR A 139 -2.28 -18.53 9.54
C THR A 139 -1.27 -18.70 8.42
N THR A 140 -1.76 -19.06 7.23
CA THR A 140 -0.95 -19.29 6.03
C THR A 140 -0.88 -18.06 5.13
N GLU A 141 -1.87 -17.17 5.19
CA GLU A 141 -1.96 -15.98 4.33
C GLU A 141 -2.34 -14.72 5.11
N GLY A 142 -1.90 -13.56 4.61
CA GLY A 142 -2.25 -12.25 5.15
C GLY A 142 -1.17 -11.59 6.01
N PRO A 143 -1.50 -10.43 6.61
CA PRO A 143 -0.54 -9.62 7.35
C PRO A 143 0.10 -10.34 8.54
N GLY A 144 1.41 -10.22 8.68
CA GLY A 144 2.17 -10.85 9.78
C GLY A 144 2.46 -12.34 9.58
N THR A 145 2.11 -12.92 8.43
CA THR A 145 2.48 -14.29 8.10
C THR A 145 3.96 -14.39 7.70
N PRO A 146 4.69 -15.43 8.16
CA PRO A 146 6.08 -15.62 7.82
C PRO A 146 6.23 -16.15 6.39
N GLN A 147 6.95 -15.41 5.56
CA GLN A 147 7.29 -15.81 4.20
C GLN A 147 8.61 -16.57 4.19
N HIS A 148 8.62 -17.74 3.53
CA HIS A 148 9.79 -18.60 3.45
C HIS A 148 10.58 -18.31 2.17
N VAL A 149 11.89 -18.18 2.31
CA VAL A 149 12.81 -17.88 1.23
C VAL A 149 14.05 -18.74 1.35
N GLU A 150 14.56 -19.15 0.20
CA GLU A 150 15.87 -19.75 0.03
C GLU A 150 16.66 -18.90 -0.97
N LEU A 151 17.94 -18.65 -0.66
CA LEU A 151 18.85 -17.96 -1.57
C LEU A 151 19.95 -18.93 -1.99
N ASP A 152 20.05 -19.15 -3.29
CA ASP A 152 21.19 -19.83 -3.88
C ASP A 152 22.50 -19.04 -3.70
N PRO A 153 23.66 -19.70 -3.91
CA PRO A 153 24.94 -19.00 -3.91
C PRO A 153 24.99 -17.92 -5.00
N GLY A 154 25.35 -16.69 -4.62
CA GLY A 154 25.53 -15.60 -5.58
C GLY A 154 24.25 -15.07 -6.24
N SER A 155 23.07 -15.40 -5.70
CA SER A 155 21.78 -15.02 -6.29
C SER A 155 21.05 -13.94 -5.48
N ASP A 156 20.09 -13.31 -6.17
CA ASP A 156 19.15 -12.39 -5.58
C ASP A 156 17.73 -12.99 -5.68
N CYS A 157 16.94 -12.85 -4.62
CA CYS A 157 15.56 -13.32 -4.56
C CYS A 157 14.66 -12.17 -4.08
N THR A 158 13.45 -12.06 -4.60
CA THR A 158 12.46 -11.08 -4.14
C THR A 158 11.30 -11.79 -3.48
N VAL A 159 10.91 -11.29 -2.31
CA VAL A 159 9.77 -11.79 -1.55
C VAL A 159 8.79 -10.66 -1.27
N GLU A 160 7.50 -10.97 -1.33
CA GLU A 160 6.43 -10.05 -0.95
C GLU A 160 5.94 -10.38 0.44
N VAL A 161 5.83 -9.37 1.30
CA VAL A 161 5.31 -9.53 2.66
C VAL A 161 4.10 -8.61 2.85
N ASP A 162 3.07 -9.14 3.51
CA ASP A 162 1.81 -8.43 3.71
C ASP A 162 1.86 -7.55 4.98
N VAL A 163 1.41 -6.31 4.82
CA VAL A 163 1.26 -5.32 5.90
C VAL A 163 -0.19 -4.84 5.94
N ALA A 164 -0.81 -4.89 7.11
CA ALA A 164 -2.18 -4.42 7.29
C ALA A 164 -2.23 -2.88 7.29
N THR A 165 -3.13 -2.30 6.50
CA THR A 165 -3.37 -0.85 6.48
C THR A 165 -4.79 -0.56 6.96
N HIS A 166 -4.93 0.13 8.10
CA HIS A 166 -6.23 0.34 8.74
C HIS A 166 -6.74 1.77 8.61
N GLN A 167 -5.82 2.74 8.55
CA GLN A 167 -6.13 4.18 8.56
C GLN A 167 -5.42 4.86 7.39
N ARG A 168 -6.02 5.93 6.89
CA ARG A 168 -5.41 6.77 5.84
C ARG A 168 -4.27 7.61 6.41
N GLY A 169 -3.44 8.13 5.50
CA GLY A 169 -2.33 9.02 5.82
C GLY A 169 -0.98 8.33 5.68
N TRP A 170 0.05 8.95 6.24
CA TRP A 170 1.42 8.45 6.16
C TRP A 170 1.59 7.22 7.05
N LEU A 171 1.82 6.07 6.43
CA LEU A 171 2.18 4.83 7.10
C LEU A 171 3.70 4.66 7.07
N THR A 172 4.32 4.80 8.23
CA THR A 172 5.65 4.24 8.47
C THR A 172 5.55 2.71 8.40
N LEU A 173 6.45 2.07 7.64
CA LEU A 173 6.51 0.61 7.59
C LEU A 173 6.86 -0.02 8.95
N PRO A 174 6.20 -1.13 9.34
CA PRO A 174 6.51 -1.81 10.58
C PRO A 174 7.89 -2.47 10.51
N ARG A 175 8.39 -2.88 11.69
CA ARG A 175 9.64 -3.64 11.80
C ARG A 175 9.55 -4.93 10.99
N ILE A 176 10.53 -5.14 10.11
CA ILE A 176 10.73 -6.39 9.39
C ILE A 176 11.72 -7.24 10.20
N THR A 177 11.37 -8.51 10.41
CA THR A 177 12.23 -9.48 11.08
C THR A 177 12.60 -10.55 10.06
N ILE A 178 13.90 -10.81 9.95
CA ILE A 178 14.40 -11.97 9.21
C ILE A 178 14.98 -12.95 10.23
N ASP A 179 14.61 -14.23 10.15
CA ASP A 179 15.16 -15.26 11.01
C ASP A 179 15.40 -16.59 10.30
N THR A 180 16.25 -17.41 10.88
CA THR A 180 16.56 -18.75 10.38
C THR A 180 16.75 -19.72 11.54
N ARG A 181 16.40 -20.97 11.28
CA ARG A 181 16.63 -22.12 12.17
C ARG A 181 17.46 -23.22 11.52
N PHE A 182 17.95 -22.97 10.30
CA PHE A 182 18.79 -23.91 9.57
C PHE A 182 20.14 -24.08 10.29
N PRO A 183 20.74 -25.29 10.33
CA PRO A 183 20.25 -26.54 9.73
C PRO A 183 19.40 -27.41 10.66
N LEU A 184 19.78 -27.56 11.93
CA LEU A 184 19.19 -28.56 12.83
C LEU A 184 17.98 -28.07 13.65
N GLY A 185 17.63 -26.78 13.57
CA GLY A 185 16.57 -26.21 14.39
C GLY A 185 16.92 -25.97 15.87
N LEU A 186 18.15 -26.26 16.29
CA LEU A 186 18.62 -26.10 17.68
C LEU A 186 18.78 -24.62 18.07
N PHE A 187 19.17 -23.77 17.11
CA PHE A 187 19.37 -22.34 17.31
C PHE A 187 18.47 -21.56 16.38
N ARG A 188 18.07 -20.37 16.82
CA ARG A 188 17.40 -19.37 16.00
C ARG A 188 18.30 -18.16 15.91
N ALA A 189 18.73 -17.82 14.69
CA ALA A 189 19.38 -16.55 14.43
C ALA A 189 18.37 -15.59 13.80
N TRP A 190 18.37 -14.31 14.20
CA TRP A 190 17.49 -13.30 13.63
C TRP A 190 18.13 -11.91 13.61
N ALA A 191 17.58 -11.06 12.76
CA ALA A 191 17.91 -9.64 12.69
C ALA A 191 16.64 -8.80 12.57
N TYR A 192 16.73 -7.56 13.06
CA TYR A 192 15.67 -6.56 12.92
C TYR A 192 16.05 -5.53 11.89
N TRP A 193 15.09 -5.18 11.04
CA TRP A 193 15.23 -4.15 10.03
C TRP A 193 14.04 -3.19 10.11
N LEU A 194 14.34 -1.89 10.15
CA LEU A 194 13.34 -0.83 10.10
C LEU A 194 13.56 -0.01 8.82
N PRO A 195 12.69 -0.16 7.81
CA PRO A 195 12.72 0.72 6.66
C PRO A 195 12.47 2.19 7.03
N GLN A 196 13.02 3.10 6.25
CA GLN A 196 12.79 4.54 6.40
C GLN A 196 11.63 5.01 5.52
N THR A 197 11.41 4.35 4.38
CA THR A 197 10.37 4.71 3.43
C THR A 197 8.99 4.70 4.08
N GLU A 198 8.24 5.76 3.83
CA GLU A 198 6.84 5.90 4.23
C GLU A 198 5.94 5.78 3.00
N VAL A 199 4.74 5.23 3.21
CA VAL A 199 3.75 5.07 2.14
C VAL A 199 2.52 5.85 2.51
N LEU A 200 2.00 6.62 1.56
CA LEU A 200 0.72 7.29 1.72
C LEU A 200 -0.40 6.29 1.47
N ILE A 201 -1.24 6.07 2.49
CA ILE A 201 -2.43 5.23 2.42
C ILE A 201 -3.63 6.10 2.09
N TRP A 202 -4.31 5.79 0.99
CA TRP A 202 -5.50 6.51 0.56
C TRP A 202 -6.72 6.18 1.43
N PRO A 203 -7.76 7.02 1.46
CA PRO A 203 -9.00 6.70 2.15
C PRO A 203 -9.55 5.34 1.71
N ALA A 204 -10.23 4.65 2.64
CA ALA A 204 -10.92 3.41 2.33
C ALA A 204 -11.93 3.63 1.20
N LEU A 205 -12.21 2.59 0.41
CA LEU A 205 -13.26 2.66 -0.62
C LEU A 205 -14.58 2.18 -0.03
N GLU A 206 -15.65 2.95 -0.27
CA GLU A 206 -17.01 2.54 0.04
C GLU A 206 -17.47 1.48 -0.98
N ALA A 207 -17.74 0.26 -0.52
CA ALA A 207 -18.09 -0.88 -1.37
C ALA A 207 -19.36 -0.65 -2.20
N ASN A 208 -20.36 0.02 -1.61
CA ASN A 208 -21.63 0.35 -2.25
C ASN A 208 -21.78 1.87 -2.36
N ALA A 209 -20.79 2.53 -2.96
CA ALA A 209 -20.84 3.98 -3.16
C ALA A 209 -22.04 4.35 -4.06
N PRO A 210 -22.81 5.40 -3.72
CA PRO A 210 -23.88 5.90 -4.59
C PRO A 210 -23.30 6.35 -5.95
N ALA A 211 -24.16 6.45 -6.97
CA ALA A 211 -23.76 6.96 -8.27
C ALA A 211 -23.20 8.39 -8.16
N LEU A 212 -22.33 8.76 -9.11
CA LEU A 212 -21.76 10.09 -9.18
C LEU A 212 -22.86 11.17 -9.16
N PRO A 213 -22.67 12.23 -8.39
CA PRO A 213 -23.59 13.36 -8.39
C PRO A 213 -23.37 14.15 -9.67
N TYR A 214 -24.03 13.75 -10.75
CA TYR A 214 -24.20 14.68 -11.85
C TYR A 214 -25.07 15.80 -11.33
N GLU A 215 -24.52 17.00 -11.22
CA GLU A 215 -25.37 18.17 -11.34
C GLU A 215 -26.04 18.05 -12.71
N HIS A 216 -27.28 17.56 -12.76
CA HIS A 216 -28.22 18.01 -13.76
C HIS A 216 -28.41 19.49 -13.49
N ARG A 217 -27.41 20.31 -13.82
CA ARG A 217 -27.68 21.68 -14.22
C ARG A 217 -28.41 21.52 -15.53
N VAL A 218 -29.72 21.33 -15.43
CA VAL A 218 -30.63 21.92 -16.40
C VAL A 218 -30.17 23.37 -16.42
N VAL A 219 -29.34 23.70 -17.42
CA VAL A 219 -29.12 25.09 -17.77
C VAL A 219 -30.51 25.53 -18.19
N ALA A 220 -31.30 26.00 -17.22
CA ALA A 220 -32.32 26.98 -17.49
C ALA A 220 -31.58 28.05 -18.26
N ALA A 221 -31.85 28.07 -19.55
CA ALA A 221 -31.23 28.89 -20.54
C ALA A 221 -31.49 30.35 -20.16
N GLU A 222 -30.63 30.96 -19.38
CA GLU A 222 -30.74 32.37 -19.04
C GLU A 222 -29.37 32.85 -18.57
N HIS A 223 -28.73 33.69 -19.40
CA HIS A 223 -27.54 34.53 -19.14
C HIS A 223 -26.22 34.22 -19.88
N ALA A 224 -26.22 33.39 -20.93
CA ALA A 224 -25.14 33.39 -21.94
C ALA A 224 -25.61 33.83 -23.35
N SER A 225 -26.73 34.56 -23.43
CA SER A 225 -27.28 35.09 -24.69
C SER A 225 -27.06 36.60 -24.80
N ARG A 226 -25.80 37.02 -24.79
CA ARG A 226 -25.31 38.27 -25.41
C ARG A 226 -24.01 37.85 -26.08
N THR A 227 -23.96 37.58 -27.38
CA THR A 227 -24.42 38.38 -28.51
C THR A 227 -24.32 37.49 -29.74
N THR A 228 -25.46 37.16 -30.34
CA THR A 228 -25.57 36.87 -31.78
C THR A 228 -27.05 36.84 -32.10
N SER A 229 -27.51 37.87 -32.82
CA SER A 229 -28.79 37.84 -33.51
C SER A 229 -28.77 36.70 -34.53
N VAL A 230 -29.35 35.55 -34.19
CA VAL A 230 -29.60 34.46 -35.14
C VAL A 230 -31.10 34.36 -35.32
N SER A 231 -31.50 34.51 -36.58
CA SER A 231 -32.84 34.31 -37.13
C SER A 231 -33.55 33.10 -36.50
N SER A 232 -34.83 33.27 -36.16
CA SER A 232 -35.71 32.33 -35.45
C SER A 232 -36.13 31.09 -36.27
N GLU A 233 -35.39 30.70 -37.31
CA GLU A 233 -35.71 29.54 -38.15
C GLU A 233 -34.60 28.48 -38.21
N MET A 234 -33.43 28.71 -37.59
CA MET A 234 -32.33 27.77 -37.67
C MET A 234 -32.35 26.75 -36.50
N PRO A 235 -32.50 25.43 -36.75
CA PRO A 235 -32.43 24.41 -35.72
C PRO A 235 -31.01 24.29 -35.13
N GLU A 236 -30.92 23.98 -33.84
CA GLU A 236 -29.68 23.90 -33.05
C GLU A 236 -28.57 23.06 -33.74
N GLY A 237 -27.33 23.59 -33.74
CA GLY A 237 -26.14 22.93 -34.29
C GLY A 237 -25.83 23.19 -35.78
N LEU A 238 -26.59 24.06 -36.45
CA LEU A 238 -26.30 24.52 -37.81
C LEU A 238 -25.91 26.00 -37.82
N ARG A 239 -24.84 26.34 -38.54
CA ARG A 239 -24.39 27.71 -38.75
C ARG A 239 -24.16 28.01 -40.23
N ASP A 240 -24.15 29.29 -40.58
CA ASP A 240 -23.79 29.72 -41.93
C ASP A 240 -22.38 29.24 -42.30
N TYR A 241 -22.23 28.77 -43.54
CA TYR A 241 -20.96 28.32 -44.08
C TYR A 241 -19.93 29.44 -44.09
N ARG A 242 -18.77 29.21 -43.48
CA ARG A 242 -17.63 30.11 -43.55
C ARG A 242 -16.61 29.55 -44.52
N ARG A 243 -16.04 30.42 -45.36
CA ARG A 243 -14.99 30.05 -46.31
C ARG A 243 -13.79 29.49 -45.53
N GLY A 244 -13.55 28.18 -45.63
CA GLY A 244 -12.60 27.43 -44.80
C GLY A 244 -13.20 26.20 -44.11
N ASP A 245 -14.52 26.11 -44.04
CA ASP A 245 -15.19 24.91 -43.52
C ASP A 245 -15.02 23.73 -44.48
N PRO A 246 -14.66 22.53 -43.97
CA PRO A 246 -14.47 21.36 -44.81
C PRO A 246 -15.81 20.89 -45.40
N LEU A 247 -15.80 20.55 -46.69
CA LEU A 247 -17.02 20.24 -47.46
C LEU A 247 -17.86 19.11 -46.86
N ARG A 248 -17.25 18.18 -46.11
CA ARG A 248 -17.92 17.08 -45.39
C ARG A 248 -18.89 17.54 -44.30
N TRP A 249 -18.77 18.78 -43.82
CA TRP A 249 -19.63 19.32 -42.77
C TRP A 249 -20.80 20.14 -43.32
N ILE A 250 -20.84 20.37 -44.63
CA ILE A 250 -21.97 21.05 -45.27
C ILE A 250 -23.21 20.15 -45.19
N ALA A 251 -24.28 20.66 -44.59
CA ALA A 251 -25.55 19.97 -44.54
C ALA A 251 -26.27 20.14 -45.88
N TRP A 252 -25.86 19.40 -46.92
CA TRP A 252 -26.34 19.59 -48.30
C TRP A 252 -27.87 19.66 -48.43
N LYS A 253 -28.60 18.79 -47.71
CA LYS A 253 -30.07 18.75 -47.74
C LYS A 253 -30.73 20.02 -47.20
N LYS A 254 -30.13 20.67 -46.20
CA LYS A 254 -30.63 21.93 -45.64
C LYS A 254 -30.06 23.14 -46.38
N SER A 255 -28.83 23.02 -46.87
CA SER A 255 -28.19 24.02 -47.72
C SER A 255 -28.96 24.21 -49.02
N SER A 256 -29.55 23.16 -49.61
CA SER A 256 -30.38 23.28 -50.81
C SER A 256 -31.71 24.01 -50.56
N GLN A 257 -32.31 23.83 -49.39
CA GLN A 257 -33.52 24.55 -48.97
C GLN A 257 -33.19 26.01 -48.66
N ALA A 258 -32.09 26.27 -47.94
CA ALA A 258 -31.61 27.60 -47.65
C ALA A 258 -31.28 28.40 -48.92
N LEU A 259 -30.60 27.76 -49.90
CA LEU A 259 -30.24 28.40 -51.18
C LEU A 259 -31.48 28.82 -51.98
N ALA A 260 -32.56 28.03 -51.90
CA ALA A 260 -33.84 28.35 -52.55
C ALA A 260 -34.54 29.56 -51.90
N SER A 261 -34.31 29.79 -50.60
CA SER A 261 -34.82 30.93 -49.83
C SER A 261 -33.86 32.12 -49.79
N GLY A 262 -32.75 32.09 -50.54
CA GLY A 262 -31.76 33.18 -50.63
C GLY A 262 -30.76 33.25 -49.47
N THR A 263 -30.82 32.31 -48.54
CA THR A 263 -29.85 32.15 -47.44
C THR A 263 -28.76 31.16 -47.88
N GLY A 264 -27.49 31.44 -47.61
CA GLY A 264 -26.37 30.68 -48.19
C GLY A 264 -26.26 29.21 -47.76
N LEU A 265 -25.09 28.62 -48.03
CA LEU A 265 -24.77 27.25 -47.58
C LEU A 265 -24.80 27.17 -46.04
N VAL A 266 -25.27 26.06 -45.50
CA VAL A 266 -25.34 25.83 -44.05
C VAL A 266 -24.42 24.67 -43.66
N SER A 267 -23.50 24.94 -42.74
CA SER A 267 -22.53 23.99 -42.20
C SER A 267 -23.01 23.44 -40.86
N ARG A 268 -22.80 22.14 -40.62
CA ARG A 268 -22.97 21.52 -39.31
C ARG A 268 -21.84 21.99 -38.42
N GLU A 269 -22.18 22.63 -37.31
CA GLU A 269 -21.21 22.87 -36.26
C GLU A 269 -20.94 21.53 -35.57
N PRO A 270 -19.68 21.08 -35.47
CA PRO A 270 -19.37 19.96 -34.61
C PRO A 270 -19.82 20.36 -33.21
N ALA A 271 -20.81 19.65 -32.65
CA ALA A 271 -21.12 19.76 -31.24
C ALA A 271 -19.83 19.38 -30.50
N GLN A 272 -19.07 20.37 -30.06
CA GLN A 272 -18.03 20.15 -29.07
C GLN A 272 -18.78 19.86 -27.77
N GLY A 273 -19.19 18.60 -27.62
CA GLY A 273 -19.83 18.08 -26.43
C GLY A 273 -18.84 18.15 -25.28
N HIS A 274 -18.69 19.32 -24.69
CA HIS A 274 -18.08 19.47 -23.39
C HIS A 274 -19.10 18.95 -22.41
N SER A 275 -18.94 17.69 -22.00
CA SER A 275 -19.60 17.18 -20.81
C SER A 275 -19.27 18.13 -19.66
N PRO A 276 -20.27 18.62 -18.90
CA PRO A 276 -20.03 19.62 -17.86
C PRO A 276 -19.04 19.10 -16.82
N ASP A 277 -18.12 19.96 -16.39
CA ASP A 277 -17.14 19.64 -15.35
C ASP A 277 -17.80 19.10 -14.08
N LEU A 278 -17.34 17.93 -13.64
CA LEU A 278 -17.83 17.28 -12.43
C LEU A 278 -17.03 17.75 -11.20
N TRP A 279 -17.65 18.54 -10.33
CA TRP A 279 -17.03 18.94 -9.07
C TRP A 279 -17.47 18.02 -7.93
N LEU A 280 -16.51 17.32 -7.31
CA LEU A 280 -16.72 16.53 -6.10
C LEU A 280 -16.39 17.39 -4.88
N ASP A 281 -17.43 17.88 -4.20
CA ASP A 281 -17.33 18.79 -3.06
C ASP A 281 -17.62 18.06 -1.73
N PHE A 282 -16.73 18.22 -0.75
CA PHE A 282 -16.84 17.60 0.58
C PHE A 282 -18.05 18.08 1.41
N GLU A 283 -18.49 19.32 1.25
CA GLU A 283 -19.62 19.88 2.01
C GLU A 283 -20.93 19.80 1.24
N HIS A 284 -20.89 20.07 -0.07
CA HIS A 284 -22.09 20.32 -0.86
C HIS A 284 -22.61 19.11 -1.64
N SER A 285 -21.84 18.02 -1.70
CA SER A 285 -22.27 16.87 -2.50
C SER A 285 -23.38 16.06 -1.81
N PRO A 286 -24.30 15.47 -2.60
CA PRO A 286 -25.52 14.90 -2.08
C PRO A 286 -25.25 13.69 -1.18
N GLY A 287 -25.98 13.63 -0.07
CA GLY A 287 -25.87 12.55 0.90
C GLY A 287 -24.65 12.63 1.82
N MET A 288 -23.91 13.75 1.86
CA MET A 288 -22.78 13.94 2.79
C MET A 288 -23.16 14.53 4.14
N SER A 289 -24.23 15.32 4.23
CA SER A 289 -24.55 16.11 5.44
C SER A 289 -24.79 15.26 6.70
N SER A 290 -25.18 13.98 6.56
CA SER A 290 -25.42 13.05 7.68
C SER A 290 -24.25 12.13 8.01
N LEU A 291 -23.11 12.25 7.31
CA LEU A 291 -21.96 11.33 7.44
C LEU A 291 -20.81 11.97 8.20
N ASP A 292 -20.10 11.14 8.96
CA ASP A 292 -18.81 11.49 9.58
C ASP A 292 -17.77 11.86 8.51
N ALA A 293 -16.80 12.69 8.89
CA ALA A 293 -15.75 13.16 7.97
C ALA A 293 -15.01 12.02 7.26
N GLU A 294 -14.71 10.92 7.96
CA GLU A 294 -14.07 9.73 7.40
C GLU A 294 -14.88 9.08 6.29
N THR A 295 -16.18 8.92 6.52
CA THR A 295 -17.08 8.26 5.57
C THR A 295 -17.30 9.16 4.35
N ARG A 296 -17.31 10.49 4.53
CA ARG A 296 -17.30 11.44 3.40
C ARG A 296 -16.04 11.29 2.54
N LEU A 297 -14.85 11.18 3.15
CA LEU A 297 -13.60 10.97 2.41
C LEU A 297 -13.57 9.62 1.68
N SER A 298 -14.10 8.57 2.31
CA SER A 298 -14.26 7.25 1.70
C SER A 298 -15.16 7.31 0.45
N ARG A 299 -16.29 8.03 0.56
CA ARG A 299 -17.19 8.25 -0.57
C ARG A 299 -16.55 9.07 -1.68
N LEU A 300 -15.85 10.16 -1.34
CA LEU A 300 -15.12 10.97 -2.32
C LEU A 300 -14.05 10.15 -3.05
N ALA A 301 -13.31 9.29 -2.33
CA ALA A 301 -12.34 8.39 -2.94
C ALA A 301 -13.00 7.41 -3.93
N SER A 302 -14.13 6.80 -3.55
CA SER A 302 -14.91 5.96 -4.46
C SER A 302 -15.40 6.72 -5.70
N TRP A 303 -15.90 7.95 -5.51
CA TRP A 303 -16.36 8.79 -6.62
C TRP A 303 -15.23 9.24 -7.54
N LEU A 304 -14.03 9.54 -7.03
CA LEU A 304 -12.88 9.85 -7.88
C LEU A 304 -12.52 8.68 -8.81
N ILE A 305 -12.57 7.44 -8.30
CA ILE A 305 -12.33 6.24 -9.12
C ILE A 305 -13.42 6.09 -10.18
N GLN A 306 -14.70 6.27 -9.80
CA GLN A 306 -15.80 6.22 -10.76
C GLN A 306 -15.69 7.31 -11.83
N ALA A 307 -15.31 8.54 -11.43
CA ALA A 307 -15.15 9.67 -12.33
C ALA A 307 -14.01 9.46 -13.32
N GLU A 308 -12.88 8.89 -12.88
CA GLU A 308 -11.75 8.54 -13.76
C GLU A 308 -12.15 7.47 -14.80
N LEU A 309 -12.89 6.44 -14.38
CA LEU A 309 -13.39 5.41 -15.29
C LEU A 309 -14.31 6.01 -16.37
N GLN A 310 -15.15 6.97 -16.00
CA GLN A 310 -16.02 7.66 -16.96
C GLN A 310 -15.26 8.63 -17.84
N ALA A 311 -14.34 9.44 -17.30
CA ALA A 311 -13.51 10.37 -18.06
C ALA A 311 -12.68 9.64 -19.13
N SER A 312 -12.17 8.45 -18.80
CA SER A 312 -11.48 7.57 -19.75
C SER A 312 -12.37 7.10 -20.90
N ALA A 313 -13.69 7.03 -20.69
CA ALA A 313 -14.70 6.63 -21.66
C ALA A 313 -15.40 7.83 -22.34
N GLN A 314 -14.70 8.98 -22.49
CA GLN A 314 -15.23 10.25 -23.04
C GLN A 314 -16.26 10.96 -22.14
N GLY A 315 -16.27 10.64 -20.85
CA GLY A 315 -17.06 11.32 -19.83
C GLY A 315 -16.51 12.69 -19.43
N PRO A 316 -17.16 13.38 -18.48
CA PRO A 316 -16.72 14.69 -17.99
C PRO A 316 -15.38 14.62 -17.26
N ILE A 317 -14.59 15.68 -17.36
CA ILE A 317 -13.44 15.90 -16.47
C ILE A 317 -13.93 16.21 -15.06
N TYR A 318 -13.11 15.89 -14.05
CA TYR A 318 -13.52 16.01 -12.65
C TYR A 318 -12.52 16.79 -11.81
N GLY A 319 -13.01 17.53 -10.83
CA GLY A 319 -12.26 18.30 -9.85
C GLY A 319 -12.65 17.94 -8.42
N LEU A 320 -11.78 18.24 -7.47
CA LEU A 320 -11.98 17.94 -6.05
C LEU A 320 -11.98 19.24 -5.23
N ARG A 321 -12.96 19.41 -4.35
CA ARG A 321 -13.03 20.52 -3.39
C ARG A 321 -13.12 19.99 -1.97
N LEU A 322 -12.14 20.37 -1.16
CA LEU A 322 -12.05 20.12 0.27
C LEU A 322 -12.00 21.48 0.99
N PRO A 323 -12.41 21.55 2.27
CA PRO A 323 -12.18 22.73 3.08
C PRO A 323 -10.68 23.05 3.14
N GLY A 324 -10.28 24.19 2.57
CA GLY A 324 -8.88 24.65 2.54
C GLY A 324 -8.01 24.06 1.42
N ALA A 325 -8.53 23.18 0.55
CA ALA A 325 -7.79 22.65 -0.60
C ALA A 325 -8.70 22.41 -1.81
N SER A 326 -8.28 22.85 -3.00
CA SER A 326 -9.02 22.64 -4.24
C SER A 326 -8.11 22.14 -5.34
N VAL A 327 -8.51 21.06 -6.02
CA VAL A 327 -7.84 20.54 -7.20
C VAL A 327 -8.70 20.84 -8.42
N ALA A 328 -8.14 21.54 -9.40
CA ALA A 328 -8.83 21.91 -10.63
C ALA A 328 -9.26 20.68 -11.46
N CYS A 329 -10.27 20.85 -12.30
CA CYS A 329 -10.77 19.78 -13.15
C CYS A 329 -9.71 19.30 -14.14
N SER A 330 -9.46 18.00 -14.16
CA SER A 330 -8.58 17.34 -15.11
C SER A 330 -8.98 15.86 -15.21
N ALA A 331 -8.25 15.09 -15.99
CA ALA A 331 -8.43 13.65 -16.12
C ALA A 331 -7.07 12.95 -16.27
N GLY A 332 -7.06 11.64 -16.00
CA GLY A 332 -5.90 10.79 -16.19
C GLY A 332 -5.30 10.29 -14.87
N PRO A 333 -4.43 9.27 -14.95
CA PRO A 333 -3.95 8.55 -13.77
C PRO A 333 -3.11 9.43 -12.82
N HIS A 334 -2.41 10.43 -13.34
CA HIS A 334 -1.66 11.38 -12.50
C HIS A 334 -2.59 12.31 -11.73
N HIS A 335 -3.70 12.74 -12.34
CA HIS A 335 -4.71 13.58 -11.70
C HIS A 335 -5.46 12.81 -10.63
N LEU A 336 -5.89 11.57 -10.94
CA LEU A 336 -6.51 10.68 -9.95
C LEU A 336 -5.60 10.52 -8.72
N ARG A 337 -4.32 10.23 -8.95
CA ARG A 337 -3.35 10.08 -7.87
C ARG A 337 -3.21 11.35 -7.04
N HIS A 338 -3.10 12.51 -7.67
CA HIS A 338 -3.03 13.80 -6.97
C HIS A 338 -4.29 14.07 -6.13
N CYS A 339 -5.48 13.73 -6.64
CA CYS A 339 -6.74 13.84 -5.89
C CYS A 339 -6.79 12.85 -4.70
N LEU A 340 -6.30 11.62 -4.86
CA LEU A 340 -6.23 10.65 -3.76
C LEU A 340 -5.18 11.03 -2.72
N ASP A 341 -4.03 11.55 -3.13
CA ASP A 341 -2.96 12.03 -2.25
C ASP A 341 -3.43 13.24 -1.41
N THR A 342 -4.19 14.16 -2.01
CA THR A 342 -4.82 15.27 -1.30
C THR A 342 -5.87 14.79 -0.30
N LEU A 343 -6.71 13.81 -0.64
CA LEU A 343 -7.64 13.21 0.33
C LEU A 343 -6.93 12.49 1.50
N ALA A 344 -5.80 11.84 1.22
CA ALA A 344 -5.05 11.11 2.24
C ALA A 344 -4.30 12.02 3.21
N THR A 345 -3.84 13.19 2.75
CA THR A 345 -3.11 14.16 3.56
C THR A 345 -4.02 15.21 4.22
N TRP A 346 -5.27 15.31 3.80
CA TRP A 346 -6.22 16.26 4.36
C TRP A 346 -6.67 15.88 5.78
N SER A 347 -6.54 16.83 6.69
CA SER A 347 -7.07 16.77 8.06
C SER A 347 -8.14 17.84 8.25
N ALA A 348 -9.22 17.50 8.95
CA ALA A 348 -10.29 18.46 9.22
C ALA A 348 -9.77 19.69 10.00
N PRO A 349 -10.19 20.93 9.65
CA PRO A 349 -9.82 22.11 10.41
C PRO A 349 -10.37 22.00 11.85
N GLY A 350 -9.50 21.65 12.80
CA GLY A 350 -9.84 21.43 14.21
C GLY A 350 -9.19 20.20 14.86
N SER A 351 -8.62 19.26 14.08
CA SER A 351 -7.99 18.04 14.62
C SER A 351 -6.47 18.14 14.87
N ALA A 352 -5.86 19.30 14.63
CA ALA A 352 -4.40 19.47 14.61
C ALA A 352 -3.73 19.62 16.01
N SER A 353 -4.44 19.46 17.12
CA SER A 353 -3.90 19.76 18.47
C SER A 353 -3.65 18.54 19.38
N GLN A 354 -3.36 17.34 18.86
CA GLN A 354 -3.06 16.17 19.73
C GLN A 354 -1.86 15.28 19.34
N HIS A 355 -1.07 15.61 18.32
CA HIS A 355 0.10 14.78 17.93
C HIS A 355 1.48 15.42 18.10
N HIS A 356 1.58 16.62 18.70
CA HIS A 356 2.86 17.30 18.92
C HIS A 356 3.31 17.41 20.39
N SER A 357 2.73 16.64 21.30
CA SER A 357 3.09 16.66 22.73
C SER A 357 3.26 15.26 23.30
N ALA A 358 4.28 14.54 22.81
CA ALA A 358 4.82 13.34 23.46
C ALA A 358 6.34 13.20 23.28
N LEU A 359 7.05 14.32 23.04
CA LEU A 359 8.50 14.43 23.11
C LEU A 359 8.85 15.81 23.69
N ALA A 360 8.67 15.93 25.00
CA ALA A 360 9.40 16.86 25.85
C ALA A 360 9.80 16.11 27.13
#